data_AF-A0AAD4CYG9-F1
#
_entry.id   AF-A0AAD4CYG9-F1
#
_cell.length_a   1.000
_cell.length_b   1.000
_cell.length_c   1.000
_cell.angle_alpha   90.00
_cell.angle_beta   90.00
_cell.angle_gamma   90.00
#
_symmetry.space_group_name_H-M   'P 1'
#
loop_
_entity.id
_entity.type
_entity.pdbx_description
1 polymer ?
#
loop_
_entity_poly.entity_id
_entity_poly.type
_entity_poly.pdbx_seq_one_letter_code
_entity_poly.pdbx_strand_id
1 'polypeptide(L)'
;MFLTANHDFVAWKITADFVHFKPGGRETVIILTAISCYNMVELTVLLSTTFRSWKGLYFWSLLVTGGLGVVPYSLGSCLGVFLHIGPSFLAAMSVPAGIVMVAGQSIVLYSRLHLVVSNKLVLRAVVYSIIIAVFLLQIPTAVLLWGWYLSGKIVFLDGHYIMGKISTTLIVLQETVISAIYIWETTKILRLIAFKAHKRILYELVAINVAIFIMDAISISFEFANCFATQTIVKGLFYSIKLKVEIGVLRKLVDVARDRRQPTEIVEQGLRLCSREPVNHPTVSTVSSSWTAEVDDTRRRGSL
;
A
#
# COMPACT_ATOMS: atom_id res chain seq x y z
N MET A 1 -5.63 37.58 -33.80
CA MET A 1 -6.86 37.86 -33.03
C MET A 1 -7.72 36.61 -32.75
N PHE A 2 -7.61 35.51 -33.52
CA PHE A 2 -8.34 34.26 -33.27
C PHE A 2 -7.69 33.29 -32.26
N LEU A 3 -6.43 33.52 -31.85
CA LEU A 3 -5.74 32.65 -30.89
C LEU A 3 -6.08 32.97 -29.44
N THR A 4 -6.36 34.23 -29.09
CA THR A 4 -6.76 34.63 -27.73
C THR A 4 -8.18 34.16 -27.37
N ALA A 5 -9.13 34.25 -28.31
CA ALA A 5 -10.51 33.82 -28.07
C ALA A 5 -10.65 32.31 -27.79
N ASN A 6 -9.76 31.47 -28.34
CA ASN A 6 -9.80 30.03 -28.11
C ASN A 6 -9.19 29.68 -26.74
N HIS A 7 -8.13 30.38 -26.31
CA HIS A 7 -7.62 30.26 -24.94
C HIS A 7 -8.66 30.72 -23.90
N ASP A 8 -9.42 31.77 -24.18
CA ASP A 8 -10.48 32.26 -23.30
C ASP A 8 -11.69 31.31 -23.26
N PHE A 9 -12.04 30.65 -24.38
CA PHE A 9 -13.11 29.65 -24.41
C PHE A 9 -12.73 28.33 -23.73
N VAL A 10 -11.46 27.94 -23.83
CA VAL A 10 -10.91 26.74 -23.18
C VAL A 10 -10.70 26.96 -21.70
N ALA A 11 -10.16 28.11 -21.32
CA ALA A 11 -10.17 28.60 -19.95
C ALA A 11 -11.61 28.67 -19.46
N TRP A 12 -12.55 29.24 -20.22
CA TRP A 12 -13.97 29.26 -19.86
C TRP A 12 -14.58 27.86 -19.74
N LYS A 13 -14.16 26.83 -20.48
CA LYS A 13 -14.71 25.47 -20.33
C LYS A 13 -14.12 24.73 -19.13
N ILE A 14 -12.82 24.90 -18.87
CA ILE A 14 -12.17 24.43 -17.64
C ILE A 14 -12.76 25.17 -16.45
N THR A 15 -12.82 26.49 -16.51
CA THR A 15 -13.47 27.37 -15.55
C THR A 15 -14.95 27.05 -15.46
N ALA A 16 -15.69 26.71 -16.51
CA ALA A 16 -17.12 26.36 -16.46
C ALA A 16 -17.34 24.98 -15.86
N ASP A 17 -16.47 23.99 -16.10
CA ASP A 17 -16.51 22.71 -15.38
C ASP A 17 -16.08 22.89 -13.90
N PHE A 18 -15.18 23.84 -13.61
CA PHE A 18 -14.81 24.25 -12.25
C PHE A 18 -15.83 25.21 -11.58
N VAL A 19 -16.67 25.92 -12.35
CA VAL A 19 -17.67 26.93 -11.93
C VAL A 19 -19.07 26.32 -11.91
N HIS A 20 -19.32 25.23 -12.63
CA HIS A 20 -20.47 24.34 -12.43
C HIS A 20 -20.32 23.45 -11.20
N PHE A 21 -19.27 23.63 -10.41
CA PHE A 21 -19.39 23.29 -9.01
C PHE A 21 -20.50 24.16 -8.41
N LYS A 22 -21.50 23.51 -7.79
CA LYS A 22 -22.40 24.18 -6.85
C LYS A 22 -21.57 25.10 -5.91
N PRO A 23 -22.13 26.20 -5.39
CA PRO A 23 -21.43 27.04 -4.42
C PRO A 23 -20.76 26.15 -3.35
N GLY A 24 -19.41 26.21 -3.24
CA GLY A 24 -18.61 25.30 -2.40
C GLY A 24 -17.47 24.50 -3.10
N GLY A 25 -17.31 24.63 -4.42
CA GLY A 25 -16.34 23.82 -5.15
C GLY A 25 -14.88 24.16 -5.01
N ARG A 26 -14.58 25.45 -5.04
CA ARG A 26 -13.22 25.95 -4.87
C ARG A 26 -12.70 25.59 -3.49
N GLU A 27 -13.55 25.75 -2.48
CA GLU A 27 -13.31 25.37 -1.11
C GLU A 27 -12.99 23.88 -1.00
N THR A 28 -13.76 23.04 -1.70
CA THR A 28 -13.51 21.58 -1.75
C THR A 28 -12.14 21.27 -2.36
N VAL A 29 -11.74 21.96 -3.44
CA VAL A 29 -10.41 21.78 -4.05
C VAL A 29 -9.29 22.06 -3.04
N ILE A 30 -9.38 23.18 -2.32
CA ILE A 30 -8.38 23.57 -1.31
C ILE A 30 -8.30 22.53 -0.22
N ILE A 31 -9.46 22.14 0.34
CA ILE A 31 -9.53 21.20 1.47
C ILE A 31 -8.91 19.85 1.07
N LEU A 32 -9.31 19.28 -0.07
CA LEU A 32 -8.81 18.00 -0.52
C LEU A 32 -7.32 18.04 -0.87
N THR A 33 -6.85 19.15 -1.46
CA THR A 33 -5.42 19.35 -1.73
C THR A 33 -4.64 19.45 -0.42
N ALA A 34 -5.13 20.21 0.55
CA ALA A 34 -4.49 20.36 1.85
C ALA A 34 -4.38 19.01 2.59
N ILE A 35 -5.43 18.19 2.57
CA ILE A 35 -5.43 16.83 3.13
C ILE A 35 -4.38 15.97 2.41
N SER A 36 -4.31 16.04 1.08
CA SER A 36 -3.34 15.28 0.29
C SER A 36 -1.89 15.65 0.66
N CYS A 37 -1.60 16.95 0.75
CA CYS A 37 -0.29 17.45 1.16
C CYS A 37 0.04 17.08 2.61
N TYR A 38 -0.92 17.20 3.54
CA TYR A 38 -0.75 16.80 4.93
C TYR A 38 -0.39 15.31 5.03
N ASN A 39 -1.11 14.45 4.32
CA ASN A 39 -0.83 13.01 4.28
C ASN A 39 0.59 12.72 3.78
N MET A 40 1.10 13.49 2.81
CA MET A 40 2.46 13.31 2.28
C MET A 40 3.54 13.82 3.24
N VAL A 41 3.30 14.91 3.95
CA VAL A 41 4.21 15.39 5.02
C VAL A 41 4.29 14.34 6.13
N GLU A 42 3.13 13.87 6.61
CA GLU A 42 3.07 12.83 7.62
C GLU A 42 3.77 11.54 7.13
N LEU A 43 3.49 11.10 5.91
CA LEU A 43 4.16 9.94 5.31
C LEU A 43 5.69 10.11 5.29
N THR A 44 6.19 11.29 4.93
CA THR A 44 7.64 11.57 4.90
C THR A 44 8.28 11.47 6.28
N VAL A 45 7.60 11.99 7.32
CA VAL A 45 8.03 11.86 8.72
C VAL A 45 7.99 10.40 9.17
N LEU A 46 6.92 9.67 8.82
CA LEU A 46 6.78 8.25 9.15
C LEU A 46 7.86 7.39 8.46
N LEU A 47 8.19 7.68 7.21
CA LEU A 47 9.28 6.99 6.49
C LEU A 47 10.64 7.23 7.17
N SER A 48 10.92 8.49 7.52
CA SER A 48 12.17 8.90 8.17
C SER A 48 12.36 8.26 9.55
N THR A 49 11.27 8.04 10.29
CA THR A 49 11.30 7.42 11.62
C THR A 49 11.28 5.89 11.57
N THR A 50 10.69 5.28 10.53
CA THR A 50 10.57 3.81 10.43
C THR A 50 11.84 3.15 9.88
N PHE A 51 12.48 3.77 8.89
CA PHE A 51 13.62 3.17 8.20
C PHE A 51 14.95 3.68 8.75
N ARG A 52 15.70 2.79 9.41
CA ARG A 52 17.04 3.09 9.94
C ARG A 52 18.12 3.14 8.85
N SER A 53 17.83 2.63 7.65
CA SER A 53 18.72 2.67 6.48
C SER A 53 17.97 3.03 5.19
N TRP A 54 18.50 4.00 4.44
CA TRP A 54 17.82 4.69 3.34
C TRP A 54 18.02 3.98 1.99
N LYS A 55 18.31 2.67 2.00
CA LYS A 55 18.74 1.92 0.81
C LYS A 55 17.67 1.00 0.21
N GLY A 56 16.51 0.88 0.87
CA GLY A 56 15.43 0.01 0.39
C GLY A 56 14.70 0.57 -0.82
N LEU A 57 14.46 -0.27 -1.83
CA LEU A 57 13.63 0.08 -3.00
C LEU A 57 12.22 0.56 -2.57
N TYR A 58 11.68 -0.04 -1.50
CA TYR A 58 10.41 0.35 -0.88
C TYR A 58 10.43 1.81 -0.42
N PHE A 59 11.46 2.21 0.32
CA PHE A 59 11.61 3.58 0.84
C PHE A 59 11.65 4.60 -0.31
N TRP A 60 12.51 4.37 -1.32
CA TRP A 60 12.62 5.26 -2.47
C TRP A 60 11.34 5.31 -3.29
N SER A 61 10.68 4.18 -3.51
CA SER A 61 9.41 4.15 -4.26
C SER A 61 8.33 4.97 -3.57
N LEU A 62 8.16 4.85 -2.25
CA LEU A 62 7.18 5.64 -1.49
C LEU A 62 7.53 7.12 -1.45
N LEU A 63 8.79 7.47 -1.22
CA LEU A 63 9.23 8.86 -1.14
C LEU A 63 9.11 9.57 -2.49
N VAL A 64 9.53 8.94 -3.58
CA VAL A 64 9.43 9.49 -4.93
C VAL A 64 7.97 9.61 -5.36
N THR A 65 7.15 8.57 -5.12
CA THR A 65 5.72 8.62 -5.48
C THR A 65 4.98 9.70 -4.71
N GLY A 66 5.25 9.85 -3.40
CA GLY A 66 4.62 10.88 -2.59
C GLY A 66 5.12 12.28 -2.90
N GLY A 67 6.44 12.48 -2.88
CA GLY A 67 7.08 13.79 -3.01
C GLY A 67 7.10 14.35 -4.43
N LEU A 68 7.41 13.52 -5.44
CA LEU A 68 7.48 13.95 -6.86
C LEU A 68 6.23 13.58 -7.66
N GLY A 69 5.35 12.73 -7.13
CA GLY A 69 4.07 12.41 -7.74
C GLY A 69 2.92 13.17 -7.09
N VAL A 70 2.48 12.72 -5.91
CA VAL A 70 1.23 13.17 -5.26
C VAL A 70 1.24 14.67 -4.96
N VAL A 71 2.32 15.20 -4.36
CA VAL A 71 2.42 16.61 -3.97
C VAL A 71 2.33 17.55 -5.18
N PRO A 72 3.22 17.48 -6.19
CA PRO A 72 3.15 18.38 -7.35
C PRO A 72 1.89 18.19 -8.18
N TYR A 73 1.33 16.96 -8.26
CA TYR A 73 0.07 16.71 -8.94
C TYR A 73 -1.11 17.43 -8.24
N SER A 74 -1.20 17.30 -6.91
CA SER A 74 -2.27 17.92 -6.12
C SER A 74 -2.15 19.44 -6.12
N LEU A 75 -0.93 19.97 -5.95
CA LEU A 75 -0.67 21.40 -6.03
C LEU A 75 -0.95 21.96 -7.42
N GLY A 76 -0.58 21.26 -8.50
CA GLY A 76 -0.82 21.73 -9.87
C GLY A 76 -2.30 21.84 -10.20
N SER A 77 -3.06 20.86 -9.74
CA SER A 77 -4.51 20.85 -9.84
C SER A 77 -5.13 22.01 -9.07
N CYS A 78 -4.65 22.29 -7.84
CA CYS A 78 -5.12 23.42 -7.04
C CYS A 78 -4.76 24.77 -7.66
N LEU A 79 -3.49 24.98 -8.03
CA LEU A 79 -3.02 26.22 -8.63
C LEU A 79 -3.77 26.55 -9.92
N GLY A 80 -4.12 25.54 -10.74
CA GLY A 80 -4.91 25.73 -11.94
C GLY A 80 -6.33 26.27 -11.71
N VAL A 81 -6.89 26.11 -10.51
CA VAL A 81 -8.23 26.60 -10.15
C VAL A 81 -8.23 28.04 -9.63
N PHE A 82 -7.14 28.43 -8.95
CA PHE A 82 -7.04 29.70 -8.23
C PHE A 82 -6.21 30.75 -8.93
N LEU A 83 -5.19 30.31 -9.67
CA LEU A 83 -4.25 31.21 -10.30
C LEU A 83 -4.39 31.07 -11.81
N HIS A 84 -4.50 32.21 -12.51
CA HIS A 84 -4.40 32.29 -13.97
C HIS A 84 -2.93 32.08 -14.43
N ILE A 85 -2.27 31.06 -13.88
CA ILE A 85 -0.93 30.67 -14.29
C ILE A 85 -1.01 30.08 -15.70
N GLY A 86 0.00 30.40 -16.53
CA GLY A 86 0.06 29.94 -17.91
C GLY A 86 -0.15 28.42 -18.05
N PRO A 87 -0.95 27.95 -19.03
CA PRO A 87 -1.25 26.53 -19.24
C PRO A 87 -0.01 25.63 -19.30
N SER A 88 1.11 26.15 -19.83
CA SER A 88 2.39 25.43 -19.94
C SER A 88 3.00 25.07 -18.58
N PHE A 89 2.89 25.94 -17.58
CA PHE A 89 3.41 25.65 -16.23
C PHE A 89 2.56 24.61 -15.52
N LEU A 90 1.24 24.71 -15.64
CA LEU A 90 0.31 23.71 -15.10
C LEU A 90 0.53 22.33 -15.74
N ALA A 91 0.76 22.28 -17.04
CA ALA A 91 1.12 21.06 -17.75
C ALA A 91 2.46 20.49 -17.26
N ALA A 92 3.49 21.33 -17.19
CA ALA A 92 4.84 20.93 -16.76
C ALA A 92 4.88 20.39 -15.33
N MET A 93 4.00 20.88 -14.45
CA MET A 93 3.93 20.38 -13.09
C MET A 93 3.02 19.16 -12.95
N SER A 94 1.82 19.19 -13.52
CA SER A 94 0.78 18.18 -13.25
C SER A 94 0.97 16.90 -14.08
N VAL A 95 1.41 17.00 -15.33
CA VAL A 95 1.49 15.84 -16.22
C VAL A 95 2.62 14.88 -15.81
N PRO A 96 3.88 15.33 -15.61
CA PRO A 96 4.94 14.43 -15.16
C PRO A 96 4.67 13.88 -13.76
N ALA A 97 4.12 14.72 -12.87
CA ALA A 97 3.72 14.31 -11.54
C ALA A 97 2.64 13.22 -11.58
N GLY A 98 1.67 13.33 -12.49
CA GLY A 98 0.65 12.30 -12.72
C GLY A 98 1.27 10.96 -13.14
N ILE A 99 2.28 10.99 -14.02
CA ILE A 99 2.99 9.77 -14.43
C ILE A 99 3.69 9.13 -13.23
N VAL A 100 4.49 9.92 -12.50
CA VAL A 100 5.22 9.44 -11.32
C VAL A 100 4.27 8.93 -10.25
N MET A 101 3.15 9.60 -10.02
CA MET A 101 2.13 9.21 -9.05
C MET A 101 1.53 7.86 -9.40
N VAL A 102 1.07 7.66 -10.64
CA VAL A 102 0.37 6.43 -11.03
C VAL A 102 1.34 5.26 -11.20
N ALA A 103 2.47 5.47 -11.90
CA ALA A 103 3.49 4.43 -12.04
C ALA A 103 4.12 4.06 -10.69
N GLY A 104 4.32 5.07 -9.85
CA GLY A 104 4.88 4.93 -8.51
C GLY A 104 4.05 4.01 -7.61
N GLN A 105 2.72 4.13 -7.61
CA GLN A 105 1.88 3.21 -6.83
C GLN A 105 2.06 1.75 -7.24
N SER A 106 2.08 1.48 -8.53
CA SER A 106 2.27 0.10 -9.00
C SER A 106 3.66 -0.44 -8.60
N ILE A 107 4.69 0.41 -8.60
CA ILE A 107 6.04 0.06 -8.11
C ILE A 107 6.05 -0.17 -6.60
N VAL A 108 5.29 0.62 -5.84
CA VAL A 108 5.14 0.47 -4.39
C VAL A 108 4.48 -0.87 -4.05
N LEU A 109 3.38 -1.22 -4.73
CA LEU A 109 2.73 -2.54 -4.63
C LEU A 109 3.67 -3.68 -5.00
N TYR A 110 4.49 -3.49 -6.05
CA TYR A 110 5.53 -4.44 -6.44
C TYR A 110 6.59 -4.61 -5.35
N SER A 111 7.10 -3.51 -4.79
CA SER A 111 8.15 -3.54 -3.76
C SER A 111 7.68 -4.31 -2.52
N ARG A 112 6.39 -4.17 -2.21
CA ARG A 112 5.70 -4.87 -1.15
C ARG A 112 5.51 -6.36 -1.45
N LEU A 113 5.09 -6.70 -2.67
CA LEU A 113 4.98 -8.09 -3.13
C LEU A 113 6.33 -8.81 -3.09
N HIS A 114 7.41 -8.14 -3.48
CA HIS A 114 8.78 -8.66 -3.44
C HIS A 114 9.24 -9.10 -2.04
N LEU A 115 8.72 -8.47 -0.97
CA LEU A 115 9.04 -8.85 0.40
C LEU A 115 8.36 -10.15 0.86
N VAL A 116 7.25 -10.52 0.22
CA VAL A 116 6.42 -11.67 0.62
C VAL A 116 6.64 -12.87 -0.31
N VAL A 117 6.84 -12.62 -1.61
CA VAL A 117 6.87 -13.65 -2.64
C VAL A 117 8.31 -13.93 -3.08
N SER A 118 8.74 -15.20 -2.95
CA SER A 118 10.07 -15.64 -3.42
C SER A 118 10.10 -16.07 -4.89
N ASN A 119 8.94 -16.28 -5.53
CA ASN A 119 8.87 -16.72 -6.91
C ASN A 119 9.24 -15.59 -7.90
N LYS A 120 10.42 -15.73 -8.52
CA LYS A 120 10.97 -14.74 -9.46
C LYS A 120 10.17 -14.60 -10.76
N LEU A 121 9.44 -15.64 -11.19
CA LEU A 121 8.66 -15.58 -12.43
C LEU A 121 7.45 -14.65 -12.28
N VAL A 122 6.71 -14.80 -11.18
CA VAL A 122 5.57 -13.93 -10.83
C VAL A 122 6.06 -12.49 -10.70
N LEU A 123 7.17 -12.30 -10.01
CA LEU A 123 7.75 -10.98 -9.81
C LEU A 123 8.14 -10.29 -11.12
N ARG A 124 8.78 -11.01 -12.05
CA ARG A 124 9.11 -10.49 -13.39
C ARG A 124 7.87 -10.18 -14.20
N ALA A 125 6.86 -11.05 -14.17
CA ALA A 125 5.60 -10.82 -14.87
C ALA A 125 4.90 -9.53 -14.38
N VAL A 126 4.92 -9.27 -13.07
CA VAL A 126 4.41 -8.02 -12.49
C VAL A 126 5.20 -6.81 -13.01
N VAL A 127 6.54 -6.85 -13.01
CA VAL A 127 7.35 -5.73 -13.56
C VAL A 127 7.03 -5.49 -15.03
N TYR A 128 6.92 -6.54 -15.84
CA TYR A 128 6.55 -6.39 -17.25
C TYR A 128 5.16 -5.78 -17.41
N SER A 129 4.18 -6.16 -16.58
CA SER A 129 2.86 -5.52 -16.59
C SER A 129 2.93 -4.02 -16.28
N ILE A 130 3.78 -3.61 -15.32
CA ILE A 130 3.97 -2.19 -14.97
C ILE A 130 4.61 -1.42 -16.12
N ILE A 131 5.66 -1.97 -16.72
CA ILE A 131 6.34 -1.35 -17.86
C ILE A 131 5.36 -1.15 -19.02
N ILE A 132 4.62 -2.20 -19.37
CA ILE A 132 3.62 -2.14 -20.45
C ILE A 132 2.55 -1.07 -20.15
N ALA A 133 2.05 -1.00 -18.92
CA ALA A 133 1.06 0.01 -18.53
C ALA A 133 1.61 1.44 -18.65
N VAL A 134 2.86 1.69 -18.24
CA VAL A 134 3.48 3.01 -18.39
C VAL A 134 3.58 3.42 -19.86
N PHE A 135 4.10 2.55 -20.72
CA PHE A 135 4.31 2.88 -22.12
C PHE A 135 3.02 2.95 -22.94
N LEU A 136 2.12 1.97 -22.77
CA LEU A 136 0.91 1.87 -23.60
C LEU A 136 -0.25 2.69 -23.08
N LEU A 137 -0.33 2.95 -21.77
CA LEU A 137 -1.46 3.64 -21.16
C LEU A 137 -1.07 5.05 -20.72
N GLN A 138 0.01 5.20 -19.94
CA GLN A 138 0.32 6.51 -19.36
C GLN A 138 0.91 7.51 -20.35
N ILE A 139 1.86 7.10 -21.20
CA ILE A 139 2.47 8.02 -22.16
C ILE A 139 1.41 8.60 -23.12
N PRO A 140 0.52 7.82 -23.75
CA PRO A 140 -0.51 8.40 -24.62
C PRO A 140 -1.47 9.33 -23.87
N THR A 141 -1.93 8.94 -22.66
CA THR A 141 -2.79 9.80 -21.84
C THR A 141 -2.11 11.12 -21.49
N ALA A 142 -0.81 11.10 -21.16
CA ALA A 142 0.00 12.27 -20.85
C ALA A 142 0.22 13.17 -22.07
N VAL A 143 0.52 12.60 -23.24
CA VAL A 143 0.70 13.35 -24.50
C VAL A 143 -0.59 14.05 -24.90
N LEU A 144 -1.74 13.39 -24.78
CA LEU A 144 -3.05 13.99 -25.06
C LEU A 144 -3.35 15.15 -24.11
N LEU A 145 -3.09 14.96 -22.81
CA LEU A 145 -3.30 16.02 -21.81
C LEU A 145 -2.36 17.21 -22.02
N TRP A 146 -1.10 16.96 -22.32
CA TRP A 146 -0.12 18.00 -22.61
C TRP A 146 -0.46 18.75 -23.90
N GLY A 147 -0.86 18.02 -24.94
CA GLY A 147 -1.32 18.58 -26.21
C GLY A 147 -2.53 19.48 -26.04
N TRP A 148 -3.46 19.10 -25.15
CA TRP A 148 -4.57 19.96 -24.76
C TRP A 148 -4.11 21.25 -24.09
N TYR A 149 -3.24 21.19 -23.07
CA TYR A 149 -2.73 22.39 -22.38
C TYR A 149 -2.01 23.37 -23.32
N LEU A 150 -1.24 22.88 -24.29
CA LEU A 150 -0.50 23.74 -25.23
C LEU A 150 -1.39 24.31 -26.35
N SER A 151 -2.28 23.50 -26.92
CA SER A 151 -2.98 23.84 -28.16
C SER A 151 -4.39 24.35 -27.95
N GLY A 152 -5.03 24.04 -26.83
CA GLY A 152 -6.44 24.33 -26.58
C GLY A 152 -7.39 23.69 -27.59
N LYS A 153 -6.97 22.68 -28.37
CA LYS A 153 -7.84 22.02 -29.36
C LYS A 153 -8.65 20.91 -28.71
N ILE A 154 -9.96 20.96 -28.90
CA ILE A 154 -10.91 20.00 -28.31
C ILE A 154 -10.64 18.53 -28.69
N VAL A 155 -10.03 18.28 -29.86
CA VAL A 155 -9.65 16.94 -30.31
C VAL A 155 -8.70 16.24 -29.32
N PHE A 156 -7.77 16.99 -28.71
CA PHE A 156 -6.88 16.42 -27.69
C PHE A 156 -7.62 16.11 -26.39
N LEU A 157 -8.61 16.93 -26.02
CA LEU A 157 -9.42 16.73 -24.82
C LEU A 157 -10.33 15.50 -24.98
N ASP A 158 -11.00 15.36 -26.12
CA ASP A 158 -11.87 14.21 -26.41
C ASP A 158 -11.05 12.91 -26.45
N GLY A 159 -9.88 12.96 -27.08
CA GLY A 159 -8.91 11.86 -27.05
C GLY A 159 -8.48 11.51 -25.62
N HIS A 160 -8.19 12.53 -24.80
CA HIS A 160 -7.82 12.34 -23.39
C HIS A 160 -8.94 11.68 -22.58
N TYR A 161 -10.21 12.02 -22.81
CA TYR A 161 -11.33 11.37 -22.12
C TYR A 161 -11.49 9.89 -22.48
N ILE A 162 -11.35 9.54 -23.77
CA ILE A 162 -11.44 8.15 -24.22
C ILE A 162 -10.27 7.35 -23.65
N MET A 163 -9.04 7.87 -23.80
CA MET A 163 -7.85 7.22 -23.30
C MET A 163 -7.86 7.13 -21.77
N GLY A 164 -8.38 8.15 -21.07
CA GLY A 164 -8.49 8.20 -19.61
C GLY A 164 -9.33 7.04 -19.05
N LYS A 165 -10.47 6.73 -19.68
CA LYS A 165 -11.31 5.58 -19.31
C LYS A 165 -10.58 4.25 -19.48
N ILE A 166 -9.91 4.07 -20.62
CA ILE A 166 -9.17 2.84 -20.94
C ILE A 166 -8.00 2.67 -19.98
N SER A 167 -7.15 3.68 -19.86
CA SER A 167 -5.97 3.67 -18.99
C SER A 167 -6.36 3.44 -17.53
N THR A 168 -7.36 4.17 -17.02
CA THR A 168 -7.80 4.03 -15.62
C THR A 168 -8.34 2.64 -15.33
N THR A 169 -9.15 2.07 -16.22
CA THR A 169 -9.71 0.71 -16.05
C THR A 169 -8.61 -0.35 -16.04
N LEU A 170 -7.67 -0.29 -16.99
CA LEU A 170 -6.60 -1.28 -17.11
C LEU A 170 -5.56 -1.16 -16.00
N ILE A 171 -5.23 0.06 -15.55
CA ILE A 171 -4.32 0.29 -14.41
C ILE A 171 -4.96 -0.22 -13.12
N VAL A 172 -6.24 0.07 -12.87
CA VAL A 172 -6.93 -0.47 -11.69
C VAL A 172 -7.02 -1.99 -11.74
N LEU A 173 -7.29 -2.57 -12.92
CA LEU A 173 -7.27 -4.02 -13.09
C LEU A 173 -5.90 -4.59 -12.74
N GLN A 174 -4.82 -3.95 -13.20
CA GLN A 174 -3.45 -4.33 -12.87
C GLN A 174 -3.17 -4.22 -11.36
N GLU A 175 -3.52 -3.11 -10.72
CA GLU A 175 -3.36 -2.91 -9.27
C GLU A 175 -4.14 -3.97 -8.47
N THR A 176 -5.34 -4.32 -8.94
CA THR A 176 -6.19 -5.38 -8.36
C THR A 176 -5.52 -6.74 -8.47
N VAL A 177 -4.96 -7.08 -9.64
CA VAL A 177 -4.24 -8.36 -9.86
C VAL A 177 -3.01 -8.45 -8.95
N ILE A 178 -2.20 -7.39 -8.87
CA ILE A 178 -1.01 -7.36 -7.99
C ILE A 178 -1.42 -7.53 -6.53
N SER A 179 -2.48 -6.84 -6.11
CA SER A 179 -3.02 -6.93 -4.75
C SER A 179 -3.59 -8.31 -4.44
N ALA A 180 -4.27 -8.95 -5.39
CA ALA A 180 -4.81 -10.30 -5.23
C ALA A 180 -3.70 -11.35 -5.02
N ILE A 181 -2.63 -11.28 -5.82
CA ILE A 181 -1.45 -12.15 -5.67
C ILE A 181 -0.82 -11.95 -4.28
N TYR A 182 -0.67 -10.68 -3.86
CA TYR A 182 -0.14 -10.35 -2.53
C TYR A 182 -0.98 -10.96 -1.40
N ILE A 183 -2.31 -10.79 -1.43
CA ILE A 183 -3.22 -11.33 -0.41
C ILE A 183 -3.14 -12.85 -0.39
N TRP A 184 -3.11 -13.50 -1.56
CA TRP A 184 -3.05 -14.95 -1.63
C TRP A 184 -1.80 -15.51 -0.95
N GLU A 185 -0.63 -14.93 -1.22
CA GLU A 185 0.61 -15.41 -0.60
C GLU A 185 0.74 -15.01 0.87
N THR A 186 0.27 -13.80 1.22
CA THR A 186 0.24 -13.36 2.61
C THR A 186 -0.69 -14.22 3.47
N THR A 187 -1.87 -14.58 2.96
CA THR A 187 -2.80 -15.47 3.67
C THR A 187 -2.26 -16.89 3.81
N LYS A 188 -1.48 -17.39 2.84
CA LYS A 188 -0.79 -18.67 2.96
C LYS A 188 0.27 -18.65 4.07
N ILE A 189 1.14 -17.65 4.07
CA ILE A 189 2.17 -17.47 5.11
C ILE A 189 1.50 -17.28 6.48
N LEU A 190 0.48 -16.44 6.56
CA LEU A 190 -0.18 -16.12 7.82
C LEU A 190 -1.04 -17.28 8.33
N ARG A 191 -1.64 -18.12 7.48
CA ARG A 191 -2.37 -19.33 7.90
C ARG A 191 -1.43 -20.38 8.50
N LEU A 192 -0.21 -20.49 7.98
CA LEU A 192 0.81 -21.37 8.56
C LEU A 192 1.28 -20.87 9.93
N ILE A 193 1.30 -19.56 10.15
CA ILE A 193 1.75 -18.93 11.40
C ILE A 193 0.62 -18.82 12.44
N ALA A 194 -0.60 -18.51 12.03
CA ALA A 194 -1.71 -18.14 12.90
C ALA A 194 -2.57 -19.34 13.36
N PHE A 195 -1.94 -20.43 13.83
CA PHE A 195 -2.66 -21.48 14.54
C PHE A 195 -3.21 -20.90 15.86
N LYS A 196 -4.47 -20.43 15.81
CA LYS A 196 -5.36 -19.89 16.87
C LYS A 196 -5.11 -18.47 17.42
N ALA A 197 -3.90 -17.95 17.62
CA ALA A 197 -3.72 -16.72 18.43
C ALA A 197 -3.88 -15.36 17.68
N HIS A 198 -3.60 -15.27 16.38
CA HIS A 198 -3.44 -13.96 15.69
C HIS A 198 -4.44 -13.68 14.55
N LYS A 199 -5.66 -14.23 14.63
CA LYS A 199 -6.71 -14.01 13.62
C LYS A 199 -7.06 -12.52 13.42
N ARG A 200 -6.99 -11.73 14.50
CA ARG A 200 -7.29 -10.29 14.46
C ARG A 200 -6.38 -9.53 13.50
N ILE A 201 -5.08 -9.85 13.51
CA ILE A 201 -4.10 -9.17 12.64
C ILE A 201 -4.34 -9.54 11.16
N LEU A 202 -4.70 -10.79 10.89
CA LEU A 202 -5.09 -11.21 9.53
C LEU A 202 -6.32 -10.45 9.04
N TYR A 203 -7.36 -10.30 9.87
CA TYR A 203 -8.55 -9.53 9.51
C TYR A 203 -8.23 -8.05 9.27
N GLU A 204 -7.38 -7.43 10.09
CA GLU A 204 -6.93 -6.05 9.88
C GLU A 204 -6.20 -5.90 8.52
N LEU A 205 -5.32 -6.84 8.18
CA LEU A 205 -4.58 -6.80 6.92
C LEU A 205 -5.48 -6.98 5.69
N VAL A 206 -6.48 -7.86 5.79
CA VAL A 206 -7.49 -8.04 4.75
C VAL A 206 -8.36 -6.78 4.63
N ALA A 207 -8.82 -6.22 5.74
CA ALA A 207 -9.64 -5.00 5.77
C ALA A 207 -8.94 -3.83 5.08
N ILE A 208 -7.63 -3.67 5.31
CA ILE A 208 -6.83 -2.64 4.66
C ILE A 208 -6.81 -2.83 3.12
N ASN A 209 -6.58 -4.05 2.63
CA ASN A 209 -6.56 -4.27 1.18
C ASN A 209 -7.96 -4.10 0.54
N VAL A 210 -9.02 -4.44 1.27
CA VAL A 210 -10.40 -4.16 0.83
C VAL A 210 -10.64 -2.64 0.70
N ALA A 211 -10.13 -1.84 1.63
CA ALA A 211 -10.24 -0.38 1.54
C ALA A 211 -9.54 0.18 0.28
N ILE A 212 -8.39 -0.39 -0.13
CA ILE A 212 -7.70 -0.03 -1.38
C ILE A 212 -8.60 -0.34 -2.59
N PHE A 213 -9.17 -1.54 -2.65
CA PHE A 213 -10.07 -1.94 -3.73
C PHE A 213 -11.31 -1.04 -3.84
N ILE A 214 -11.87 -0.60 -2.70
CA ILE A 214 -12.99 0.35 -2.69
C ILE A 214 -12.56 1.71 -3.27
N MET A 215 -11.39 2.24 -2.88
CA MET A 215 -10.87 3.49 -3.46
C MET A 215 -10.66 3.39 -4.97
N ASP A 216 -10.25 2.22 -5.47
CA ASP A 216 -10.09 1.96 -6.90
C ASP A 216 -11.42 1.96 -7.65
N ALA A 217 -12.44 1.30 -7.10
CA ALA A 217 -13.79 1.30 -7.68
C ALA A 217 -14.39 2.71 -7.74
N ILE A 218 -14.17 3.52 -6.70
CA ILE A 218 -14.61 4.92 -6.69
C ILE A 218 -13.84 5.72 -7.75
N SER A 219 -12.54 5.50 -7.90
CA SER A 219 -11.71 6.16 -8.94
C SER A 219 -12.22 5.88 -10.35
N ILE A 220 -12.56 4.62 -10.64
CA ILE A 220 -13.19 4.24 -11.92
C ILE A 220 -14.50 5.00 -12.10
N SER A 221 -15.35 5.00 -11.08
CA SER A 221 -16.68 5.63 -11.17
C SER A 221 -16.58 7.12 -11.53
N PHE A 222 -15.63 7.86 -10.96
CA PHE A 222 -15.38 9.26 -11.31
C PHE A 222 -14.87 9.45 -12.74
N GLU A 223 -14.04 8.54 -13.24
CA GLU A 223 -13.57 8.56 -14.63
C GLU A 223 -14.73 8.43 -15.63
N PHE A 224 -15.67 7.52 -15.34
CA PHE A 224 -16.83 7.29 -16.21
C PHE A 224 -17.87 8.41 -16.14
N ALA A 225 -17.89 9.18 -15.04
CA ALA A 225 -18.73 10.37 -14.91
C ALA A 225 -18.26 11.56 -15.78
N ASN A 226 -17.07 11.49 -16.39
CA ASN A 226 -16.45 12.57 -17.19
C ASN A 226 -16.27 13.90 -16.45
N CYS A 227 -16.25 13.88 -15.10
CA CYS A 227 -16.01 15.07 -14.30
C CYS A 227 -14.50 15.28 -14.10
N PHE A 228 -13.81 15.81 -15.13
CA PHE A 228 -12.34 15.94 -15.15
C PHE A 228 -11.78 16.67 -13.92
N ALA A 229 -12.35 17.82 -13.55
CA ALA A 229 -11.94 18.62 -12.41
C ALA A 229 -12.00 17.82 -11.09
N THR A 230 -13.17 17.25 -10.79
CA THR A 230 -13.41 16.47 -9.58
C THR A 230 -12.53 15.23 -9.53
N GLN A 231 -12.45 14.49 -10.63
CA GLN A 231 -11.63 13.30 -10.77
C GLN A 231 -10.15 13.60 -10.51
N THR A 232 -9.63 14.72 -11.03
CA THR A 232 -8.23 15.11 -10.85
C THR A 232 -7.90 15.31 -9.37
N ILE A 233 -8.76 16.01 -8.62
CA ILE A 233 -8.56 16.28 -7.20
C ILE A 233 -8.72 15.00 -6.35
N VAL A 234 -9.76 14.22 -6.63
CA VAL A 234 -10.04 12.95 -5.95
C VAL A 234 -8.89 11.96 -6.17
N LYS A 235 -8.31 11.91 -7.37
CA LYS A 235 -7.11 11.10 -7.64
C LYS A 235 -5.94 11.50 -6.73
N GLY A 236 -5.61 12.79 -6.61
CA GLY A 236 -4.54 13.24 -5.72
C GLY A 236 -4.74 12.76 -4.27
N LEU A 237 -5.97 12.91 -3.76
CA LEU A 237 -6.35 12.45 -2.43
C LEU A 237 -6.22 10.94 -2.26
N PHE A 238 -6.82 10.15 -3.14
CA PHE A 238 -6.82 8.70 -3.00
C PHE A 238 -5.42 8.12 -3.11
N TYR A 239 -4.59 8.65 -4.01
CA TYR A 239 -3.19 8.24 -4.11
C TYR A 239 -2.40 8.60 -2.84
N SER A 240 -2.70 9.74 -2.19
CA SER A 240 -2.11 10.09 -0.89
C SER A 240 -2.49 9.09 0.22
N ILE A 241 -3.76 8.68 0.25
CA ILE A 241 -4.28 7.72 1.24
C ILE A 241 -3.71 6.32 0.97
N LYS A 242 -3.66 5.89 -0.29
CA LYS A 242 -3.05 4.61 -0.70
C LYS A 242 -1.62 4.46 -0.16
N LEU A 243 -0.76 5.47 -0.32
CA LEU A 243 0.61 5.41 0.21
C LEU A 243 0.67 5.36 1.74
N LYS A 244 -0.24 6.08 2.42
CA LYS A 244 -0.30 6.05 3.88
C LYS A 244 -0.79 4.71 4.41
N VAL A 245 -1.75 4.12 3.72
CA VAL A 245 -2.26 2.78 4.01
C VAL A 245 -1.14 1.74 3.84
N GLU A 246 -0.38 1.85 2.76
CA GLU A 246 0.73 0.96 2.42
C GLU A 246 1.79 0.86 3.53
N ILE A 247 2.26 1.99 4.07
CA ILE A 247 3.19 1.97 5.21
C ILE A 247 2.56 1.36 6.47
N GLY A 248 1.24 1.53 6.67
CA GLY A 248 0.49 0.88 7.74
C GLY A 248 0.51 -0.65 7.61
N VAL A 249 0.30 -1.18 6.39
CA VAL A 249 0.42 -2.62 6.10
C VAL A 249 1.82 -3.12 6.42
N LEU A 250 2.87 -2.44 5.96
CA LEU A 250 4.23 -2.88 6.19
C LEU A 250 4.56 -2.96 7.69
N ARG A 251 4.19 -1.94 8.47
CA ARG A 251 4.44 -1.93 9.92
C ARG A 251 3.76 -3.13 10.60
N LYS A 252 2.51 -3.41 10.26
CA LYS A 252 1.77 -4.57 10.75
C LYS A 252 2.44 -5.89 10.37
N LEU A 253 2.97 -6.00 9.15
CA LEU A 253 3.68 -7.19 8.69
C LEU A 253 5.00 -7.40 9.47
N VAL A 254 5.73 -6.32 9.76
CA VAL A 254 6.96 -6.36 10.58
C VAL A 254 6.65 -6.76 12.03
N ASP A 255 5.57 -6.25 12.60
CA ASP A 255 5.15 -6.60 13.97
C ASP A 255 4.86 -8.10 14.08
N VAL A 256 4.11 -8.67 13.12
CA VAL A 256 3.86 -10.13 13.05
C VAL A 256 5.16 -10.93 12.87
N ALA A 257 6.09 -10.43 12.07
CA ALA A 257 7.37 -11.10 11.84
C ALA A 257 8.30 -11.05 13.07
N ARG A 258 8.23 -9.99 13.89
CA ARG A 258 8.98 -9.88 15.15
C ARG A 258 8.39 -10.77 16.23
N ASP A 259 7.07 -10.83 16.32
CA ASP A 259 6.35 -11.71 17.25
C ASP A 259 6.69 -13.19 16.98
N ARG A 260 7.12 -13.55 15.76
CA ARG A 260 7.66 -14.89 15.44
C ARG A 260 9.02 -15.20 16.07
N ARG A 261 9.91 -14.20 16.24
CA ARG A 261 11.27 -14.44 16.77
C ARG A 261 11.26 -14.75 18.26
N GLN A 262 10.41 -14.08 19.04
CA GLN A 262 10.38 -14.24 20.49
C GLN A 262 10.01 -15.65 20.99
N PRO A 263 8.98 -16.35 20.46
CA PRO A 263 8.66 -17.72 20.86
C PRO A 263 9.80 -18.70 20.59
N THR A 264 10.54 -18.50 19.50
CA THR A 264 11.64 -19.40 19.11
C THR A 264 12.85 -19.19 20.02
N GLU A 265 13.16 -17.95 20.39
CA GLU A 265 14.23 -17.63 21.35
C GLU A 265 13.90 -18.10 22.77
N ILE A 266 12.65 -17.98 23.22
CA ILE A 266 12.22 -18.46 24.55
C ILE A 266 12.27 -19.99 24.62
N VAL A 267 11.86 -20.69 23.57
CA VAL A 267 11.95 -22.17 23.51
C VAL A 267 13.40 -22.62 23.41
N GLU A 268 14.25 -21.94 22.62
CA GLU A 268 15.68 -22.27 22.53
C GLU A 268 16.41 -21.97 23.86
N GLN A 269 16.07 -20.87 24.55
CA GLN A 269 16.58 -20.56 25.88
C GLN A 269 16.10 -21.56 26.92
N GLY A 270 14.83 -21.97 26.88
CA GLY A 270 14.28 -23.04 27.74
C GLY A 270 14.96 -24.38 27.51
N LEU A 271 15.19 -24.78 26.25
CA LEU A 271 15.96 -25.97 25.91
C LEU A 271 17.41 -25.88 26.40
N ARG A 272 18.04 -24.71 26.30
CA ARG A 272 19.41 -24.50 26.81
C ARG A 272 19.47 -24.51 28.33
N LEU A 273 18.42 -24.09 29.04
CA LEU A 273 18.33 -24.19 30.49
C LEU A 273 18.12 -25.64 30.94
N CYS A 274 17.22 -26.39 30.30
CA CYS A 274 17.04 -27.83 30.55
C CYS A 274 18.29 -28.65 30.19
N SER A 275 19.07 -28.23 29.18
CA SER A 275 20.33 -28.88 28.82
C SER A 275 21.50 -28.52 29.74
N ARG A 276 21.34 -27.59 30.68
CA ARG A 276 22.41 -27.11 31.59
C ARG A 276 22.23 -27.60 33.03
N GLU A 277 21.15 -28.32 33.35
CA GLU A 277 21.10 -29.08 34.59
C GLU A 277 22.08 -30.26 34.51
N PRO A 278 23.11 -30.33 35.37
CA PRO A 278 23.94 -31.52 35.47
C PRO A 278 23.07 -32.65 35.99
N VAL A 279 23.02 -33.76 35.24
CA VAL A 279 22.43 -35.02 35.70
C VAL A 279 23.26 -35.50 36.89
N ASN A 280 22.83 -35.15 38.10
CA ASN A 280 23.30 -35.83 39.30
C ASN A 280 22.71 -37.24 39.29
N HIS A 281 23.54 -38.21 38.94
CA HIS A 281 23.24 -39.62 39.15
C HIS A 281 22.89 -39.85 40.62
N PRO A 282 21.71 -40.39 40.96
CA PRO A 282 21.49 -40.90 42.29
C PRO A 282 22.32 -42.18 42.45
N THR A 283 23.28 -42.15 43.36
CA THR A 283 24.03 -43.33 43.80
C THR A 283 23.05 -44.36 44.35
N VAL A 284 22.94 -45.49 43.66
CA VAL A 284 22.22 -46.67 44.15
C VAL A 284 22.94 -47.15 45.41
N SER A 285 22.34 -46.93 46.58
CA SER A 285 22.77 -47.57 47.81
C SER A 285 22.31 -49.02 47.82
N THR A 286 23.25 -49.92 47.62
CA THR A 286 23.12 -51.36 47.82
C THR A 286 22.79 -51.62 49.29
N VAL A 287 21.52 -51.91 49.61
CA VAL A 287 21.15 -52.51 50.90
C VAL A 287 21.38 -54.01 50.78
N SER A 288 22.43 -54.49 51.45
CA SER A 288 22.71 -55.92 51.57
C SER A 288 21.69 -56.59 52.48
N SER A 289 21.22 -57.76 52.04
CA SER A 289 20.46 -58.70 52.85
C SER A 289 21.39 -59.40 53.85
N SER A 290 21.09 -59.33 55.14
CA SER A 290 21.54 -60.32 56.12
C SER A 290 20.32 -60.92 56.82
N TRP A 291 20.13 -62.21 56.58
CA TRP A 291 19.25 -63.12 57.30
C TRP A 291 19.48 -63.03 58.82
N THR A 292 18.40 -63.12 59.63
CA THR A 292 18.21 -64.14 60.69
C THR A 292 16.97 -63.85 61.55
N ALA A 293 16.27 -64.94 61.89
CA ALA A 293 15.35 -65.16 63.01
C ALA A 293 14.00 -64.40 62.97
N GLU A 294 12.86 -65.05 62.72
CA GLU A 294 12.21 -66.08 63.56
C GLU A 294 11.83 -65.51 64.94
N VAL A 295 10.51 -65.35 65.14
CA VAL A 295 9.70 -65.24 66.37
C VAL A 295 8.45 -64.44 65.95
N ASP A 296 7.36 -65.10 65.55
CA ASP A 296 6.34 -65.72 66.40
C ASP A 296 5.12 -64.79 66.57
N ASP A 297 3.99 -65.45 66.38
CA ASP A 297 2.68 -65.21 66.96
C ASP A 297 1.78 -64.02 66.56
N THR A 298 0.50 -64.39 66.43
CA THR A 298 -0.73 -63.60 66.52
C THR A 298 -1.23 -62.82 65.30
N ARG A 299 -1.94 -63.53 64.40
CA ARG A 299 -3.38 -63.24 64.13
C ARG A 299 -3.98 -64.15 63.04
N ARG A 300 -4.37 -65.35 63.44
CA ARG A 300 -5.55 -66.03 62.89
C ARG A 300 -6.64 -66.01 63.96
N ARG A 301 -7.64 -65.14 63.79
CA ARG A 301 -9.03 -65.19 64.29
C ARG A 301 -9.69 -63.89 63.78
N GLY A 302 -10.81 -63.89 63.07
CA GLY A 302 -11.77 -64.95 62.86
C GLY A 302 -12.63 -64.74 61.61
N SER A 303 -13.25 -65.85 61.23
CA SER A 303 -14.46 -65.98 60.44
C SER A 303 -15.66 -65.34 61.12
N LEU A 304 -16.43 -64.54 60.37
CA LEU A 304 -17.85 -64.73 60.08
C LEU A 304 -18.30 -63.64 59.10
#